data_AF-A0A1I2KXE8-F1
#
_entry.id   AF-A0A1I2KXE8-F1
#
_cell.length_a   1.000
_cell.length_b   1.000
_cell.length_c   1.000
_cell.angle_alpha   90.00
_cell.angle_beta   90.00
_cell.angle_gamma   90.00
#
_symmetry.space_group_name_H-M   'P 1'
#
loop_
_entity.id
_entity.type
_entity.pdbx_description
1 polymer ?
#
loop_
_entity_poly.entity_id
_entity_poly.type
_entity_poly.pdbx_seq_one_letter_code
_entity_poly.pdbx_strand_id
1 'polypeptide(L)'
;MENRILNELEKIQKEISIYERKGLDSSSLKIFIKNFKEFIKLNEDIFNELKPIPFEEKLLIIEKFLEDKKAFPTIGSVIEFANNKLDLGFKDQKESRKVTISRIIGRIKSKPELKDKLKKAVLEIRNEKVHTIKSSKTKKEVISAETFSKWADIIKNI
;
A
#
# COMPACT_ATOMS: atom_id res chain seq x y z
N MET A 1 15.03 -15.88 3.09
CA MET A 1 14.71 -14.74 2.20
C MET A 1 15.79 -14.68 1.14
N GLU A 2 15.48 -14.79 -0.16
CA GLU A 2 16.49 -14.67 -1.22
C GLU A 2 16.67 -13.19 -1.58
N ASN A 3 17.73 -12.57 -1.04
CA ASN A 3 18.13 -11.24 -1.50
C ASN A 3 18.91 -11.43 -2.82
N ARG A 4 18.28 -11.07 -3.95
CA ARG A 4 18.86 -11.24 -5.29
C ARG A 4 20.26 -10.61 -5.41
N ILE A 5 20.47 -9.44 -4.82
CA ILE A 5 21.77 -8.74 -4.84
C ILE A 5 22.80 -9.53 -4.04
N LEU A 6 22.43 -10.02 -2.86
CA LEU A 6 23.32 -10.87 -2.06
C LEU A 6 23.69 -12.16 -2.82
N ASN A 7 22.72 -12.80 -3.48
CA ASN A 7 22.95 -14.00 -4.27
C ASN A 7 23.87 -13.74 -5.47
N GLU A 8 23.70 -12.61 -6.16
CA GLU A 8 24.59 -12.19 -7.25
C GLU A 8 26.00 -11.90 -6.74
N LEU A 9 26.16 -11.23 -5.59
CA LEU A 9 27.45 -10.97 -4.96
C LEU A 9 28.17 -12.25 -4.54
N GLU A 10 27.46 -13.21 -3.96
CA GLU A 10 28.02 -14.52 -3.60
C GLU A 10 28.42 -15.33 -4.84
N LYS A 11 27.66 -15.21 -5.93
CA LYS A 11 28.01 -15.81 -7.21
C LYS A 11 29.29 -15.20 -7.78
N ILE A 12 29.38 -13.86 -7.82
CA ILE A 12 30.58 -13.14 -8.25
C ILE A 12 31.77 -13.55 -7.38
N GLN A 13 31.60 -13.64 -6.05
CA GLN A 13 32.65 -14.09 -5.13
C GLN A 13 33.18 -15.50 -5.49
N LYS A 14 32.30 -16.43 -5.86
CA LYS A 14 32.68 -17.77 -6.30
C LYS A 14 33.43 -17.72 -7.64
N GLU A 15 32.95 -16.93 -8.59
CA GLU A 15 33.59 -16.77 -9.90
C GLU A 15 35.00 -16.17 -9.78
N ILE A 16 35.18 -15.16 -8.92
CA ILE A 16 36.49 -14.52 -8.74
C ILE A 16 37.49 -15.37 -7.93
N SER A 17 37.02 -16.36 -7.16
CA SER A 17 37.86 -17.23 -6.33
C SER A 17 38.95 -17.96 -7.12
N ILE A 18 38.70 -18.21 -8.42
CA ILE A 18 39.66 -18.81 -9.34
C ILE A 18 40.87 -17.89 -9.56
N TYR A 19 40.64 -16.58 -9.55
CA TYR A 19 41.69 -15.56 -9.74
C TYR A 19 42.41 -15.20 -8.43
N GLU A 20 41.85 -15.52 -7.26
CA GLU A 20 42.54 -15.37 -5.98
C GLU A 20 43.83 -16.20 -5.96
N ARG A 21 43.79 -17.41 -6.52
CA ARG A 21 44.98 -18.27 -6.68
C ARG A 21 46.01 -17.70 -7.66
N LYS A 22 45.64 -16.68 -8.43
CA LYS A 22 46.49 -15.96 -9.39
C LYS A 22 46.92 -14.57 -8.88
N GLY A 23 46.64 -14.25 -7.60
CA GLY A 23 47.07 -13.00 -6.96
C GLY A 23 46.04 -11.87 -6.94
N LEU A 24 44.78 -12.12 -7.34
CA LEU A 24 43.70 -11.14 -7.15
C LEU A 24 43.34 -11.04 -5.67
N ASP A 25 43.42 -9.84 -5.09
CA ASP A 25 42.92 -9.59 -3.74
C ASP A 25 41.39 -9.36 -3.76
N SER A 26 40.66 -10.29 -3.13
CA SER A 26 39.21 -10.23 -2.97
C SER A 26 38.77 -9.90 -1.54
N SER A 27 39.70 -9.59 -0.65
CA SER A 27 39.45 -9.36 0.78
C SER A 27 38.36 -8.31 1.01
N SER A 28 38.39 -7.22 0.26
CA SER A 28 37.40 -6.14 0.31
C SER A 28 35.99 -6.61 -0.06
N LEU A 29 35.85 -7.46 -1.08
CA LEU A 29 34.55 -8.03 -1.45
C LEU A 29 34.03 -8.98 -0.35
N LYS A 30 34.91 -9.81 0.22
CA LYS A 30 34.56 -10.73 1.32
C LYS A 30 34.04 -9.95 2.53
N ILE A 31 34.71 -8.87 2.91
CA ILE A 31 34.31 -7.98 4.01
C ILE A 31 32.98 -7.29 3.67
N PHE A 32 32.83 -6.78 2.45
CA PHE A 32 31.59 -6.14 2.01
C PHE A 32 30.39 -7.10 2.10
N ILE A 33 30.51 -8.32 1.56
CA ILE A 33 29.44 -9.33 1.60
C ILE A 33 29.08 -9.67 3.05
N LYS A 34 30.07 -9.82 3.94
CA LYS A 34 29.84 -10.05 5.37
C LYS A 34 29.05 -8.91 6.00
N ASN A 35 29.51 -7.67 5.84
CA ASN A 35 28.86 -6.50 6.41
C ASN A 35 27.46 -6.29 5.83
N PHE A 36 27.26 -6.58 4.53
CA PHE A 36 25.97 -6.48 3.86
C PHE A 36 24.98 -7.53 4.38
N LYS A 37 25.43 -8.76 4.68
CA LYS A 37 24.60 -9.77 5.36
C LYS A 37 24.17 -9.32 6.75
N GLU A 38 25.09 -8.78 7.54
CA GLU A 38 24.78 -8.24 8.87
C GLU A 38 23.80 -7.06 8.77
N PHE A 39 24.01 -6.16 7.81
CA PHE A 39 23.10 -5.06 7.53
C PHE A 39 21.68 -5.56 7.19
N ILE A 40 21.53 -6.52 6.28
CA ILE A 40 20.22 -7.09 5.93
C ILE A 40 19.57 -7.71 7.17
N LYS A 41 20.32 -8.47 7.97
CA LYS A 41 19.82 -9.11 9.18
C LYS A 41 19.34 -8.10 10.23
N LEU A 42 20.08 -7.01 10.42
CA LEU A 42 19.72 -5.95 11.37
C LEU A 42 18.51 -5.13 10.91
N ASN A 43 18.26 -5.07 9.60
CA ASN A 43 17.18 -4.30 8.99
C ASN A 43 16.09 -5.21 8.41
N GLU A 44 15.98 -6.44 8.87
CA GLU A 44 15.06 -7.44 8.31
C GLU A 44 13.61 -6.94 8.37
N ASP A 45 13.24 -6.22 9.44
CA ASP A 45 11.93 -5.61 9.59
C ASP A 45 11.67 -4.53 8.54
N ILE A 46 12.66 -3.68 8.24
CA ILE A 46 12.56 -2.65 7.19
C ILE A 46 12.41 -3.32 5.82
N PHE A 47 13.18 -4.38 5.55
CA PHE A 47 13.05 -5.12 4.29
C PHE A 47 11.74 -5.92 4.18
N ASN A 48 11.17 -6.35 5.32
CA ASN A 48 9.85 -6.97 5.37
C ASN A 48 8.72 -5.95 5.17
N GLU A 49 8.84 -4.74 5.73
CA GLU A 49 7.91 -3.63 5.49
C GLU A 49 7.97 -3.11 4.04
N LEU A 50 9.14 -3.21 3.41
CA LEU A 50 9.34 -2.85 1.99
C LEU A 50 8.87 -3.92 1.01
N LYS A 51 8.34 -5.08 1.46
CA LYS A 51 7.73 -6.02 0.52
C LYS A 51 6.60 -5.31 -0.21
N PRO A 52 6.64 -5.20 -1.55
CA PRO A 52 5.55 -4.63 -2.29
C PRO A 52 4.33 -5.51 -2.03
N ILE A 53 3.33 -4.95 -1.34
CA ILE A 53 2.06 -5.63 -1.07
C ILE A 53 1.55 -6.20 -2.41
N PRO A 54 1.26 -7.49 -2.53
CA PRO A 54 0.72 -8.07 -3.76
C PRO A 54 -0.54 -7.31 -4.21
N PHE A 55 -0.79 -7.25 -5.53
CA PHE A 55 -1.92 -6.46 -6.05
C PHE A 55 -3.26 -6.91 -5.47
N GLU A 56 -3.44 -8.21 -5.29
CA GLU A 56 -4.60 -8.84 -4.67
C GLU A 56 -4.78 -8.37 -3.22
N GLU A 57 -3.70 -8.29 -2.44
CA GLU A 57 -3.74 -7.76 -1.08
C GLU A 57 -4.07 -6.26 -1.05
N LYS A 58 -3.58 -5.49 -2.03
CA LYS A 58 -3.96 -4.07 -2.20
C LYS A 58 -5.46 -3.95 -2.45
N LEU A 59 -6.04 -4.82 -3.30
CA LEU A 59 -7.47 -4.82 -3.57
C LEU A 59 -8.30 -5.18 -2.32
N LEU A 60 -7.84 -6.14 -1.51
CA LEU A 60 -8.48 -6.49 -0.23
C LEU A 60 -8.48 -5.34 0.77
N ILE A 61 -7.39 -4.55 0.81
CA ILE A 61 -7.32 -3.34 1.64
C ILE A 61 -8.36 -2.31 1.17
N ILE A 62 -8.49 -2.10 -0.14
CA ILE A 62 -9.50 -1.20 -0.72
C ILE A 62 -10.91 -1.70 -0.43
N GLU A 63 -11.15 -3.01 -0.52
CA GLU A 63 -12.45 -3.62 -0.21
C GLU A 63 -12.84 -3.33 1.25
N LYS A 64 -11.94 -3.60 2.20
CA LYS A 64 -12.16 -3.32 3.62
C LYS A 64 -12.42 -1.84 3.89
N PHE A 65 -11.75 -0.94 3.17
CA PHE A 65 -12.00 0.49 3.26
C PHE A 65 -13.43 0.86 2.85
N LEU A 66 -13.89 0.34 1.70
CA LEU A 66 -15.24 0.61 1.20
C LEU A 66 -16.34 -0.04 2.06
N GLU A 67 -16.00 -1.10 2.80
CA GLU A 67 -16.91 -1.77 3.74
C GLU A 67 -17.04 -1.05 5.10
N ASP A 68 -16.07 -0.20 5.46
CA ASP A 68 -16.05 0.46 6.77
C ASP A 68 -17.24 1.41 6.94
N LYS A 69 -18.22 1.01 7.76
CA LYS A 69 -19.42 1.79 8.03
C LYS A 69 -19.15 3.11 8.78
N LYS A 70 -17.99 3.28 9.41
CA LYS A 70 -17.58 4.54 10.03
C LYS A 70 -17.10 5.54 8.96
N ALA A 71 -16.51 5.05 7.88
CA ALA A 71 -16.17 5.85 6.71
C ALA A 71 -17.41 6.09 5.83
N PHE A 72 -18.19 5.02 5.58
CA PHE A 72 -19.34 4.98 4.68
C PHE A 72 -20.57 4.37 5.35
N PRO A 73 -21.38 5.17 6.08
CA PRO A 73 -22.55 4.66 6.79
C PRO A 73 -23.55 3.94 5.87
N THR A 74 -23.76 4.45 4.66
CA THR A 74 -24.71 3.93 3.69
C THR A 74 -24.02 3.47 2.41
N ILE A 75 -24.66 2.57 1.65
CA ILE A 75 -24.15 2.21 0.33
C ILE A 75 -24.15 3.40 -0.64
N GLY A 76 -25.12 4.32 -0.48
CA GLY A 76 -25.16 5.58 -1.23
C GLY A 76 -23.87 6.39 -1.05
N SER A 77 -23.32 6.47 0.17
CA SER A 77 -22.05 7.18 0.39
C SER A 77 -20.84 6.53 -0.29
N VAL A 78 -20.86 5.21 -0.49
CA VAL A 78 -19.82 4.50 -1.26
C VAL A 78 -19.97 4.80 -2.75
N ILE A 79 -21.21 4.78 -3.27
CA ILE A 79 -21.53 5.09 -4.66
C ILE A 79 -21.16 6.54 -4.98
N GLU A 80 -21.53 7.47 -4.10
CA GLU A 80 -21.18 8.88 -4.21
C GLU A 80 -19.66 9.07 -4.26
N PHE A 81 -18.91 8.42 -3.36
CA PHE A 81 -17.45 8.43 -3.41
C PHE A 81 -16.92 7.86 -4.73
N ALA A 82 -17.39 6.69 -5.15
CA ALA A 82 -16.96 6.04 -6.39
C ALA A 82 -17.24 6.89 -7.64
N ASN A 83 -18.35 7.61 -7.68
CA ASN A 83 -18.70 8.48 -8.80
C ASN A 83 -17.90 9.78 -8.75
N ASN A 84 -17.89 10.48 -7.61
CA ASN A 84 -17.29 11.80 -7.50
C ASN A 84 -15.75 11.76 -7.52
N LYS A 85 -15.15 10.70 -6.97
CA LYS A 85 -13.69 10.60 -6.83
C LYS A 85 -13.04 9.65 -7.82
N LEU A 86 -13.74 8.61 -8.28
CA LEU A 86 -13.19 7.61 -9.21
C LEU A 86 -13.82 7.67 -10.61
N ASP A 87 -14.83 8.50 -10.83
CA ASP A 87 -15.53 8.67 -12.11
C ASP A 87 -16.07 7.33 -12.67
N LEU A 88 -16.72 6.55 -11.81
CA LEU A 88 -17.18 5.20 -12.15
C LEU A 88 -18.62 5.13 -12.69
N GLY A 89 -19.40 6.21 -12.57
CA GLY A 89 -20.72 6.35 -13.17
C GLY A 89 -21.76 5.30 -12.74
N PHE A 90 -21.67 4.80 -11.51
CA PHE A 90 -22.68 3.90 -10.94
C PHE A 90 -24.01 4.64 -10.82
N LYS A 91 -25.07 4.09 -11.42
CA LYS A 91 -26.43 4.53 -11.14
C LYS A 91 -26.86 3.97 -9.79
N ASP A 92 -27.66 4.71 -9.03
CA ASP A 92 -28.30 4.19 -7.81
C ASP A 92 -29.09 2.94 -8.17
N GLN A 93 -28.52 1.78 -7.85
CA GLN A 93 -29.15 0.48 -8.01
C GLN A 93 -29.51 -0.01 -6.62
N LYS A 94 -30.68 -0.66 -6.49
CA LYS A 94 -31.11 -1.38 -5.26
C LYS A 94 -30.28 -2.65 -5.07
N GLU A 95 -28.97 -2.54 -5.15
CA GLU A 95 -28.03 -3.63 -5.02
C GLU A 95 -27.42 -3.68 -3.62
N SER A 96 -26.98 -4.87 -3.25
CA SER A 96 -26.35 -5.07 -1.95
C SER A 96 -24.98 -4.37 -1.91
N ARG A 97 -24.57 -3.96 -0.70
CA ARG A 97 -23.25 -3.36 -0.45
C ARG A 97 -22.12 -4.23 -1.00
N LYS A 98 -22.19 -5.55 -0.78
CA LYS A 98 -21.20 -6.52 -1.25
C LYS A 98 -21.06 -6.53 -2.77
N VAL A 99 -22.19 -6.54 -3.50
CA VAL A 99 -22.18 -6.55 -4.97
C VAL A 99 -21.61 -5.25 -5.52
N THR A 100 -22.02 -4.11 -4.96
CA THR A 100 -21.52 -2.79 -5.38
C THR A 100 -20.03 -2.66 -5.16
N ILE A 101 -19.52 -3.02 -3.97
CA ILE A 101 -18.09 -2.98 -3.66
C ILE A 101 -17.31 -3.92 -4.57
N SER A 102 -17.79 -5.15 -4.77
CA SER A 102 -17.15 -6.10 -5.69
C SER A 102 -17.04 -5.54 -7.13
N ARG A 103 -18.06 -4.82 -7.61
CA ARG A 103 -18.00 -4.13 -8.91
C ARG A 103 -16.96 -3.00 -8.93
N ILE A 104 -16.88 -2.20 -7.87
CA ILE A 104 -15.85 -1.15 -7.74
C ILE A 104 -14.46 -1.78 -7.78
N ILE A 105 -14.23 -2.85 -7.01
CA ILE A 105 -12.97 -3.61 -7.00
C ILE A 105 -12.67 -4.18 -8.39
N GLY A 106 -13.67 -4.75 -9.07
CA GLY A 106 -13.52 -5.24 -10.44
C GLY A 106 -13.12 -4.15 -11.44
N ARG A 107 -13.62 -2.92 -11.28
CA ARG A 107 -13.20 -1.76 -12.10
C ARG A 107 -11.77 -1.32 -11.78
N ILE A 108 -11.38 -1.32 -10.51
CA ILE A 108 -9.99 -1.01 -10.10
C ILE A 108 -9.03 -2.08 -10.61
N LYS A 109 -9.45 -3.36 -10.60
CA LYS A 109 -8.68 -4.46 -11.16
C LYS A 109 -8.45 -4.31 -12.66
N SER A 110 -9.46 -3.84 -13.42
CA SER A 110 -9.34 -3.63 -14.87
C SER A 110 -8.67 -2.32 -15.26
N LYS A 111 -8.70 -1.31 -14.39
CA LYS A 111 -8.01 -0.02 -14.57
C LYS A 111 -7.18 0.33 -13.32
N PRO A 112 -5.93 -0.17 -13.23
CA PRO A 112 -5.09 0.04 -12.06
C PRO A 112 -4.86 1.51 -11.68
N GLU A 113 -4.94 2.44 -12.63
CA GLU A 113 -4.87 3.89 -12.41
C GLU A 113 -5.89 4.41 -11.41
N LEU A 114 -7.04 3.74 -11.29
CA LEU A 114 -8.08 4.08 -10.32
C LEU A 114 -7.61 3.90 -8.88
N LYS A 115 -6.63 3.02 -8.64
CA LYS A 115 -6.01 2.86 -7.33
C LYS A 115 -5.33 4.15 -6.87
N ASP A 116 -4.59 4.80 -7.77
CA ASP A 116 -3.86 6.02 -7.41
C ASP A 116 -4.82 7.22 -7.29
N LYS A 117 -5.91 7.25 -8.07
CA LYS A 117 -7.02 8.18 -7.83
C LYS A 117 -7.66 7.97 -6.46
N LEU A 118 -7.88 6.73 -6.05
CA LEU A 118 -8.44 6.39 -4.73
C LEU A 118 -7.52 6.89 -3.60
N LYS A 119 -6.22 6.65 -3.70
CA LYS A 119 -5.25 7.16 -2.72
C LYS A 119 -5.32 8.67 -2.58
N LYS A 120 -5.28 9.40 -3.70
CA LYS A 120 -5.38 10.86 -3.70
C LYS A 120 -6.67 11.32 -3.06
N ALA A 121 -7.80 10.71 -3.44
CA ALA A 121 -9.11 11.03 -2.90
C ALA A 121 -9.20 10.81 -1.37
N VAL A 122 -8.65 9.71 -0.86
CA VAL A 122 -8.63 9.43 0.59
C VAL A 122 -7.77 10.46 1.33
N LEU A 123 -6.62 10.84 0.77
CA LEU A 123 -5.75 11.88 1.34
C LEU A 123 -6.41 13.26 1.32
N GLU A 124 -7.08 13.62 0.23
CA GLU A 124 -7.88 14.86 0.13
C GLU A 124 -8.97 14.90 1.20
N ILE A 125 -9.77 13.83 1.32
CA ILE A 125 -10.85 13.76 2.31
C ILE A 125 -10.30 13.83 3.74
N ARG A 126 -9.14 13.20 4.01
CA ARG A 126 -8.45 13.36 5.29
C ARG A 126 -8.13 14.82 5.54
N ASN A 127 -7.46 15.49 4.60
CA ASN A 127 -7.04 16.88 4.76
C ASN A 127 -8.26 17.79 4.96
N GLU A 128 -9.32 17.63 4.16
CA GLU A 128 -10.59 18.33 4.35
C GLU A 128 -11.14 18.07 5.75
N LYS A 129 -11.30 16.81 6.17
CA LYS A 129 -11.93 16.48 7.46
C LYS A 129 -11.12 16.93 8.67
N VAL A 130 -9.78 16.91 8.59
CA VAL A 130 -8.85 17.33 9.65
C VAL A 130 -8.73 18.86 9.73
N HIS A 131 -8.64 19.56 8.59
CA HIS A 131 -8.51 21.03 8.59
C HIS A 131 -9.84 21.76 8.76
N THR A 132 -10.98 21.10 8.54
CA THR A 132 -12.32 21.69 8.77
C THR A 132 -12.84 21.42 10.20
N ILE A 133 -11.98 21.05 11.15
CA ILE A 133 -12.34 20.88 12.56
C ILE A 133 -12.41 22.28 13.21
N LYS A 134 -13.55 22.97 13.06
CA LYS A 134 -13.93 24.12 13.92
C LYS A 134 -14.77 23.64 15.11
N SER A 135 -14.76 24.43 16.18
CA SER A 135 -15.08 24.13 17.60
C SER A 135 -16.49 23.60 17.95
N SER A 136 -17.34 23.23 16.99
CA SER A 136 -18.67 22.67 17.26
C SER A 136 -19.01 21.49 16.33
N LYS A 137 -18.48 20.30 16.62
CA LYS A 137 -18.80 19.09 15.85
C LYS A 137 -19.43 17.99 16.71
N THR A 138 -20.26 17.21 16.05
CA THR A 138 -20.90 16.02 16.63
C THR A 138 -19.90 14.88 16.76
N LYS A 139 -20.11 13.98 17.74
CA LYS A 139 -19.25 12.78 17.94
C LYS A 139 -19.07 11.95 16.65
N LYS A 140 -20.08 11.93 15.78
CA LYS A 140 -20.05 11.19 14.49
C LYS A 140 -19.04 11.78 13.51
N GLU A 141 -18.93 13.10 13.43
CA GLU A 141 -17.99 13.76 12.51
C GLU A 141 -16.54 13.56 12.94
N VAL A 142 -16.29 13.59 14.26
CA VAL A 142 -14.97 13.31 14.84
C VAL A 142 -14.55 11.86 14.54
N ILE A 143 -15.43 10.88 14.79
CA ILE A 143 -15.19 9.47 14.48
C ILE A 143 -14.91 9.27 12.98
N SER A 144 -15.67 9.94 12.12
CA SER A 144 -15.45 9.86 10.67
C SER A 144 -14.08 10.43 10.27
N ALA A 145 -13.67 11.57 10.83
CA ALA A 145 -12.36 12.18 10.54
C ALA A 145 -11.19 11.30 11.00
N GLU A 146 -11.28 10.70 12.19
CA GLU A 146 -10.30 9.74 12.70
C GLU A 146 -10.24 8.49 11.82
N THR A 147 -11.39 7.97 11.40
CA THR A 147 -11.47 6.81 10.51
C THR A 147 -10.80 7.09 9.16
N PHE A 148 -11.09 8.22 8.52
CA PHE A 148 -10.44 8.60 7.26
C PHE A 148 -8.93 8.87 7.43
N SER A 149 -8.49 9.35 8.60
CA SER A 149 -7.07 9.48 8.92
C SER A 149 -6.37 8.13 8.99
N LYS A 150 -6.95 7.16 9.72
CA LYS A 150 -6.43 5.79 9.79
C LYS A 150 -6.36 5.14 8.40
N TRP A 151 -7.41 5.30 7.60
CA TRP A 151 -7.43 4.75 6.24
C TRP A 151 -6.44 5.43 5.31
N ALA A 152 -6.24 6.74 5.41
CA ALA A 152 -5.21 7.44 4.66
C ALA A 152 -3.80 6.89 4.95
N ASP A 153 -3.49 6.60 6.22
CA ASP A 153 -2.19 6.05 6.60
C ASP A 153 -2.00 4.62 6.05
N ILE A 154 -3.05 3.80 6.06
CA ILE A 154 -3.02 2.44 5.48
C ILE A 154 -2.91 2.49 3.95
N ILE A 155 -3.73 3.32 3.30
CA ILE A 155 -3.86 3.40 1.83
C ILE A 155 -2.65 4.09 1.17
N LYS A 156 -1.91 4.92 1.91
CA LYS A 156 -0.65 5.50 1.41
C LYS A 156 0.36 4.43 0.98
N ASN A 157 0.31 3.25 1.63
CA ASN A 157 1.31 2.19 1.46
C ASN A 157 0.88 1.09 0.46
N ILE A 158 -0.32 1.15 -0.13
CA ILE A 158 -0.77 0.21 -1.19
C ILE A 158 -0.39 0.67 -2.60
#